data_AF-D8LP63-F1
#
_entry.id   AF-D8LP63-F1
#
_cell.length_a   1.000
_cell.length_b   1.000
_cell.length_c   1.000
_cell.angle_alpha   90.00
_cell.angle_beta   90.00
_cell.angle_gamma   90.00
#
_symmetry.space_group_name_H-M   'P 1'
#
loop_
_entity.id
_entity.type
_entity.pdbx_description
1 polymer ?
#
loop_
_entity_poly.entity_id
_entity_poly.type
_entity_poly.pdbx_seq_one_letter_code
_entity_poly.pdbx_strand_id
1 'polypeptide(L)'
;MNNEATTMASTTGSINVNLKRFDCRAAMSVKCNAVVIGKRNTGKSVVIAELLYYLNKQKVPRACVFSATEESNRFFCRHIPDSFIFDEKNVEGKLTEIVEQQKRLQLQRDIGEIDPDTDLRVVIVLDDMGYNRKALTSQILTFIFMNGRHYDITLIVAIQHVMQLTPALRSNTDYVICLKEGNKNVMRNLYENFFGVFEKPVHFKNAFDACTKDFGCLILNNTVTSVLVNDTVNWYKATPNRVFKFGSREFWEYHDERYVSIQDRYLLQHRPAADTTMSSDGTFVIHKHV
;
A
#
# COMPACT_ATOMS: atom_id res chain seq x y z
N MET A 1 25.36 -43.86 -8.70
CA MET A 1 24.38 -44.95 -8.44
C MET A 1 23.46 -44.49 -7.32
N ASN A 2 22.17 -44.49 -7.63
CA ASN A 2 20.98 -44.47 -6.76
C ASN A 2 20.70 -43.23 -5.89
N ASN A 3 19.92 -42.30 -6.44
CA ASN A 3 18.91 -41.56 -5.68
C ASN A 3 17.55 -42.20 -6.00
N GLU A 4 16.96 -42.89 -5.02
CA GLU A 4 15.64 -43.50 -5.14
C GLU A 4 14.56 -42.41 -5.06
N ALA A 5 13.89 -42.18 -6.18
CA ALA A 5 12.65 -41.43 -6.23
C ALA A 5 11.54 -42.27 -5.59
N THR A 6 10.98 -41.78 -4.49
CA THR A 6 9.77 -42.36 -3.89
C THR A 6 8.57 -41.92 -4.74
N THR A 7 8.10 -42.82 -5.61
CA THR A 7 6.86 -42.62 -6.38
C THR A 7 5.71 -43.30 -5.65
N MET A 8 4.91 -42.53 -4.91
CA MET A 8 3.58 -42.95 -4.47
C MET A 8 2.56 -42.44 -5.49
N ALA A 9 1.93 -43.35 -6.22
CA ALA A 9 0.85 -43.03 -7.15
C ALA A 9 -0.40 -42.56 -6.38
N SER A 10 -0.79 -41.30 -6.56
CA SER A 10 -2.06 -40.77 -6.04
C SER A 10 -3.12 -40.74 -7.14
N THR A 11 -4.08 -41.65 -7.04
CA THR A 11 -5.27 -41.75 -7.91
C THR A 11 -6.33 -40.70 -7.51
N THR A 12 -6.03 -39.44 -7.78
CA THR A 12 -6.98 -38.32 -7.86
C THR A 12 -6.25 -37.24 -8.63
N GLY A 13 -6.85 -36.68 -9.70
CA GLY A 13 -6.18 -35.75 -10.61
C GLY A 13 -5.64 -34.49 -9.93
N SER A 14 -4.47 -34.60 -9.32
CA SER A 14 -3.72 -33.52 -8.70
C SER A 14 -2.83 -32.89 -9.76
N ILE A 15 -3.25 -31.74 -10.29
CA ILE A 15 -2.36 -30.90 -11.09
C ILE A 15 -1.32 -30.31 -10.12
N ASN A 16 -0.05 -30.67 -10.31
CA ASN A 16 1.08 -29.99 -9.67
C ASN A 16 1.27 -28.63 -10.36
N VAL A 17 0.65 -27.58 -9.82
CA VAL A 17 0.90 -26.21 -10.29
C VAL A 17 2.20 -25.71 -9.64
N ASN A 18 3.28 -25.68 -10.41
CA ASN A 18 4.57 -25.16 -9.94
C ASN A 18 4.63 -23.64 -10.16
N LEU A 19 4.17 -22.88 -9.15
CA LEU A 19 4.18 -21.42 -9.18
C LEU A 19 5.57 -20.87 -8.88
N LYS A 20 6.02 -19.91 -9.69
CA LYS A 20 7.28 -19.19 -9.45
C LYS A 20 7.11 -18.22 -8.27
N ARG A 21 8.20 -17.98 -7.53
CA ARG A 21 8.25 -16.91 -6.54
C ARG A 21 8.16 -15.56 -7.25
N PHE A 22 7.32 -14.66 -6.75
CA PHE A 22 7.21 -13.30 -7.28
C PHE A 22 8.49 -12.49 -7.03
N ASP A 23 9.01 -11.83 -8.06
CA ASP A 23 10.12 -10.90 -7.92
C ASP A 23 9.59 -9.49 -7.58
N CYS A 24 9.43 -9.24 -6.28
CA CYS A 24 8.94 -7.95 -5.81
C CYS A 24 9.91 -6.79 -6.13
N ARG A 25 11.21 -7.04 -6.24
CA ARG A 25 12.20 -5.99 -6.55
C ARG A 25 12.05 -5.52 -7.98
N ALA A 26 11.90 -6.46 -8.91
CA ALA A 26 11.66 -6.16 -10.31
C ALA A 26 10.26 -5.54 -10.51
N ALA A 27 9.22 -6.10 -9.88
CA ALA A 27 7.88 -5.56 -10.00
C ALA A 27 7.76 -4.10 -9.54
N MET A 28 8.47 -3.73 -8.47
CA MET A 28 8.47 -2.37 -7.91
C MET A 28 9.51 -1.44 -8.57
N SER A 29 10.26 -1.87 -9.58
CA SER A 29 11.15 -0.97 -10.34
C SER A 29 10.40 -0.09 -11.34
N VAL A 30 9.12 -0.37 -11.56
CA VAL A 30 8.23 0.38 -12.45
C VAL A 30 6.99 0.85 -11.69
N LYS A 31 6.37 1.92 -12.19
CA LYS A 31 5.12 2.46 -11.66
C LYS A 31 4.00 1.48 -11.92
N CYS A 32 3.18 1.18 -10.92
CA CYS A 32 2.11 0.19 -11.04
C CYS A 32 0.89 0.52 -10.19
N ASN A 33 -0.21 -0.16 -10.51
CA ASN A 33 -1.39 -0.27 -9.67
C ASN A 33 -1.41 -1.65 -8.99
N ALA A 34 -1.13 -1.71 -7.70
CA ALA A 34 -1.20 -2.92 -6.90
C ALA A 34 -2.47 -2.92 -6.03
N VAL A 35 -3.21 -4.03 -6.03
CA VAL A 35 -4.38 -4.23 -5.18
C VAL A 35 -4.10 -5.38 -4.21
N VAL A 36 -4.09 -5.06 -2.91
CA VAL A 36 -3.91 -6.04 -1.83
C VAL A 36 -5.29 -6.41 -1.27
N ILE A 37 -5.67 -7.67 -1.40
CA ILE A 37 -6.99 -8.18 -1.00
C ILE A 37 -6.86 -9.09 0.20
N GLY A 38 -7.59 -8.79 1.27
CA GLY A 38 -7.68 -9.68 2.44
C GLY A 38 -8.54 -9.12 3.57
N LYS A 39 -9.09 -10.02 4.38
CA LYS A 39 -9.86 -9.68 5.58
C LYS A 39 -9.05 -8.84 6.58
N ARG A 40 -9.73 -8.31 7.59
CA ARG A 40 -9.07 -7.69 8.75
C ARG A 40 -8.07 -8.68 9.35
N ASN A 41 -6.92 -8.17 9.80
CA ASN A 41 -5.87 -8.93 10.48
C ASN A 41 -5.23 -10.07 9.66
N THR A 42 -5.27 -10.03 8.33
CA THR A 42 -4.60 -11.03 7.47
C THR A 42 -3.18 -10.63 7.04
N GLY A 43 -2.71 -9.43 7.41
CA GLY A 43 -1.37 -8.95 7.05
C GLY A 43 -1.31 -8.01 5.84
N LYS A 44 -2.42 -7.34 5.45
CA LYS A 44 -2.42 -6.34 4.36
C LYS A 44 -1.32 -5.30 4.52
N SER A 45 -1.27 -4.63 5.67
CA SER A 45 -0.29 -3.57 5.93
C SER A 45 1.15 -4.11 5.94
N VAL A 46 1.38 -5.39 6.31
CA VAL A 46 2.69 -6.06 6.21
C VAL A 46 3.12 -6.24 4.76
N VAL A 47 2.21 -6.68 3.88
CA VAL A 47 2.47 -6.76 2.43
C VAL A 47 2.77 -5.38 1.86
N ILE A 48 1.97 -4.36 2.23
CA ILE A 48 2.18 -2.99 1.76
C ILE A 48 3.55 -2.46 2.20
N ALA A 49 3.95 -2.70 3.44
CA ALA A 49 5.29 -2.35 3.95
C ALA A 49 6.41 -3.05 3.15
N GLU A 50 6.20 -4.29 2.72
CA GLU A 50 7.15 -4.98 1.83
C GLU A 50 7.25 -4.28 0.46
N LEU A 51 6.12 -3.91 -0.16
CA LEU A 51 6.10 -3.18 -1.43
C LEU A 51 6.82 -1.82 -1.29
N LEU A 52 6.46 -1.06 -0.25
CA LEU A 52 7.10 0.22 0.09
C LEU A 52 8.60 0.07 0.31
N TYR A 53 9.05 -1.01 0.97
CA TYR A 53 10.47 -1.26 1.14
C TYR A 53 11.18 -1.40 -0.21
N TYR A 54 10.63 -2.14 -1.17
CA TYR A 54 11.25 -2.27 -2.48
C TYR A 54 11.17 -0.98 -3.29
N LEU A 55 10.05 -0.25 -3.24
CA LEU A 55 9.94 1.10 -3.83
C LEU A 55 10.99 2.07 -3.25
N ASN A 56 11.26 2.00 -1.94
CA ASN A 56 12.32 2.76 -1.28
C ASN A 56 13.72 2.34 -1.77
N LYS A 57 13.95 1.05 -2.03
CA LYS A 57 15.21 0.58 -2.65
C LYS A 57 15.37 1.08 -4.08
N GLN A 58 14.28 1.41 -4.76
CA GLN A 58 14.28 2.11 -6.05
C GLN A 58 14.35 3.64 -5.91
N LYS A 59 14.58 4.14 -4.68
CA LYS A 59 14.72 5.55 -4.34
C LYS A 59 13.50 6.42 -4.67
N VAL A 60 12.30 5.84 -4.64
CA VAL A 60 11.07 6.64 -4.80
C VAL A 60 11.00 7.67 -3.66
N PRO A 61 10.87 8.97 -3.96
CA PRO A 61 11.19 10.03 -2.99
C PRO A 61 10.10 10.26 -1.95
N ARG A 62 8.82 9.97 -2.24
CA ARG A 62 7.71 10.24 -1.32
C ARG A 62 6.56 9.26 -1.45
N ALA A 63 5.84 9.07 -0.34
CA ALA A 63 4.62 8.30 -0.25
C ALA A 63 3.57 9.08 0.55
N CYS A 64 2.32 9.01 0.13
CA CYS A 64 1.15 9.47 0.86
C CYS A 64 0.31 8.25 1.24
N VAL A 65 -0.03 8.12 2.53
CA VAL A 65 -0.86 7.02 3.03
C VAL A 65 -2.19 7.57 3.51
N PHE A 66 -3.28 6.96 3.07
CA PHE A 66 -4.61 7.18 3.61
C PHE A 66 -4.99 5.91 4.36
N SER A 67 -5.22 6.00 5.66
CA SER A 67 -5.54 4.83 6.47
C SER A 67 -6.58 5.16 7.54
N ALA A 68 -7.71 4.44 7.52
CA ALA A 68 -8.72 4.56 8.56
C ALA A 68 -8.30 3.95 9.90
N THR A 69 -7.22 3.16 9.91
CA THR A 69 -6.79 2.40 11.10
C THR A 69 -5.53 2.98 11.75
N GLU A 70 -4.85 3.93 11.11
CA GLU A 70 -3.56 4.46 11.60
C GLU A 70 -3.68 5.12 12.97
N GLU A 71 -4.76 5.87 13.22
CA GLU A 71 -5.01 6.51 14.52
C GLU A 71 -4.97 5.52 15.69
N SER A 72 -5.31 4.25 15.43
CA SER A 72 -5.35 3.19 16.44
C SER A 72 -4.10 2.30 16.46
N ASN A 73 -3.51 1.99 15.30
CA ASN A 73 -2.45 0.97 15.20
C ASN A 73 -1.04 1.54 14.99
N ARG A 74 -0.93 2.81 14.55
CA ARG A 74 0.34 3.50 14.29
C ARG A 74 1.33 2.61 13.51
N PHE A 75 0.84 1.99 12.44
CA PHE A 75 1.61 1.03 11.65
C PHE A 75 2.53 1.74 10.67
N PHE A 76 1.99 2.66 9.86
CA PHE A 76 2.74 3.32 8.79
C PHE A 76 3.69 4.41 9.30
N CYS A 77 3.43 5.02 10.47
CA CYS A 77 4.31 6.03 11.08
C CYS A 77 5.75 5.55 11.31
N ARG A 78 5.94 4.22 11.36
CA ARG A 78 7.26 3.59 11.52
C ARG A 78 8.10 3.65 10.25
N HIS A 79 7.47 3.91 9.11
CA HIS A 79 8.06 3.85 7.78
C HIS A 79 7.95 5.16 7.01
N ILE A 80 6.91 5.96 7.28
CA ILE A 80 6.54 7.16 6.55
C ILE A 80 6.34 8.29 7.58
N PRO A 81 6.77 9.54 7.30
CA PRO A 81 6.55 10.63 8.24
C PRO A 81 5.06 10.90 8.45
N ASP A 82 4.63 11.17 9.70
CA ASP A 82 3.20 11.33 10.04
C ASP A 82 2.52 12.48 9.26
N SER A 83 3.28 13.46 8.77
CA SER A 83 2.76 14.55 7.92
C SER A 83 2.24 14.07 6.56
N PHE A 84 2.59 12.86 6.15
CA PHE A 84 2.14 12.23 4.90
C PHE A 84 1.22 11.03 5.14
N ILE A 85 0.74 10.87 6.37
CA ILE A 85 -0.28 9.88 6.72
C ILE A 85 -1.56 10.61 7.08
N PHE A 86 -2.59 10.36 6.30
CA PHE A 86 -3.89 11.02 6.37
C PHE A 86 -4.93 10.02 6.85
N ASP A 87 -5.94 10.53 7.56
CA ASP A 87 -7.14 9.77 7.87
C ASP A 87 -7.99 9.56 6.60
N GLU A 88 -9.13 8.88 6.74
CA GLU A 88 -10.05 8.67 5.62
C GLU A 88 -10.94 9.89 5.30
N LYS A 89 -10.78 11.01 6.04
CA LYS A 89 -11.54 12.23 5.78
C LYS A 89 -10.94 12.95 4.58
N ASN A 90 -11.80 13.40 3.67
CA ASN A 90 -11.41 14.18 2.49
C ASN A 90 -10.34 13.51 1.59
N VAL A 91 -10.32 12.17 1.54
CA VAL A 91 -9.40 11.40 0.67
C VAL A 91 -9.50 11.89 -0.78
N GLU A 92 -10.71 12.08 -1.31
CA GLU A 92 -10.92 12.53 -2.69
C GLU A 92 -10.28 13.90 -2.97
N GLY A 93 -10.42 14.87 -2.06
CA GLY A 93 -9.80 16.19 -2.18
C GLY A 93 -8.28 16.08 -2.18
N LYS A 94 -7.71 15.29 -1.26
CA LYS A 94 -6.25 15.09 -1.18
C LYS A 94 -5.69 14.34 -2.39
N LEU A 95 -6.40 13.34 -2.91
CA LEU A 95 -6.02 12.68 -4.16
C LEU A 95 -6.03 13.67 -5.33
N THR A 96 -7.01 14.57 -5.37
CA THR A 96 -7.09 15.63 -6.41
C THR A 96 -5.91 16.58 -6.30
N GLU A 97 -5.58 17.06 -5.09
CA GLU A 97 -4.41 17.90 -4.85
C GLU A 97 -3.11 17.22 -5.32
N ILE A 98 -2.92 15.94 -5.00
CA ILE A 98 -1.73 15.18 -5.44
C ILE A 98 -1.66 15.10 -6.96
N VAL A 99 -2.77 14.77 -7.63
CA VAL A 99 -2.81 14.65 -9.09
C VAL A 99 -2.53 16.00 -9.76
N GLU A 100 -3.14 17.09 -9.31
CA GLU A 100 -2.88 18.42 -9.86
C GLU A 100 -1.45 18.88 -9.59
N GLN A 101 -0.88 18.55 -8.43
CA GLN A 101 0.54 18.77 -8.15
C GLN A 101 1.43 17.99 -9.12
N GLN A 102 1.14 16.71 -9.40
CA GLN A 102 1.94 15.92 -10.35
C GLN A 102 1.87 16.51 -11.77
N LYS A 103 0.68 16.90 -12.24
CA LYS A 103 0.51 17.57 -13.53
C LYS A 103 1.33 18.85 -13.62
N ARG A 104 1.27 19.68 -12.58
CA ARG A 104 2.05 20.92 -12.51
C ARG A 104 3.55 20.63 -12.54
N LEU A 105 4.04 19.69 -11.74
CA LEU A 105 5.47 19.35 -11.70
C LEU A 105 5.97 18.81 -13.05
N GLN A 106 5.17 18.02 -13.76
CA GLN A 106 5.52 17.57 -15.10
C GLN A 106 5.58 18.74 -16.09
N LEU A 107 4.60 19.64 -16.08
CA LEU A 107 4.62 20.84 -16.92
C LEU A 107 5.87 21.69 -16.63
N GLN A 108 6.19 21.91 -15.35
CA GLN A 108 7.38 22.66 -14.93
C GLN A 108 8.67 22.00 -15.42
N ARG A 109 8.74 20.66 -15.45
CA ARG A 109 9.87 19.93 -16.03
C ARG A 109 9.96 20.16 -17.54
N ASP A 110 8.82 20.08 -18.23
CA ASP A 110 8.76 20.19 -19.69
C ASP A 110 9.16 21.60 -20.19
N ILE A 111 8.88 22.65 -19.40
CA ILE A 111 9.28 24.04 -19.69
C ILE A 111 10.62 24.45 -19.07
N GLY A 112 11.31 23.54 -18.37
CA GLY A 112 12.64 23.77 -17.79
C GLY A 112 12.67 24.61 -16.51
N GLU A 113 11.56 24.72 -15.77
CA GLU A 113 11.50 25.41 -14.46
C GLU A 113 12.04 24.56 -13.30
N ILE A 114 12.09 23.23 -13.46
CA ILE A 114 12.71 22.32 -12.49
C ILE A 114 13.79 21.49 -13.15
N ASP A 115 14.76 21.07 -12.35
CA ASP A 115 15.85 20.22 -12.79
C ASP A 115 15.30 18.94 -13.46
N PRO A 116 15.70 18.62 -14.71
CA PRO A 116 15.24 17.42 -15.43
C PRO A 116 15.53 16.11 -14.67
N ASP A 117 16.54 16.08 -13.80
CA ASP A 117 16.89 14.92 -12.97
C ASP A 117 16.05 14.82 -11.68
N THR A 118 15.14 15.77 -11.44
CA THR A 118 14.21 15.72 -10.30
C THR A 118 13.28 14.51 -10.42
N ASP A 119 13.37 13.60 -9.46
CA ASP A 119 12.46 12.46 -9.37
C ASP A 119 11.06 12.89 -8.90
N LEU A 120 10.09 12.79 -9.80
CA LEU A 120 8.70 13.21 -9.55
C LEU A 120 7.84 12.08 -8.98
N ARG A 121 8.38 10.87 -8.80
CA ARG A 121 7.58 9.70 -8.42
C ARG A 121 6.94 9.87 -7.05
N VAL A 122 5.69 9.45 -6.95
CA VAL A 122 4.94 9.40 -5.68
C VAL A 122 4.21 8.06 -5.55
N VAL A 123 4.21 7.52 -4.33
CA VAL A 123 3.38 6.36 -3.98
C VAL A 123 2.13 6.85 -3.27
N ILE A 124 0.96 6.38 -3.68
CA ILE A 124 -0.30 6.58 -2.96
C ILE A 124 -0.72 5.23 -2.40
N VAL A 125 -0.94 5.17 -1.09
CA VAL A 125 -1.45 3.99 -0.40
C VAL A 125 -2.85 4.29 0.13
N LEU A 126 -3.83 3.47 -0.21
CA LEU A 126 -5.17 3.48 0.36
C LEU A 126 -5.35 2.22 1.21
N ASP A 127 -5.11 2.28 2.52
CA ASP A 127 -5.23 1.13 3.43
C ASP A 127 -6.56 1.13 4.19
N ASP A 128 -7.34 0.05 4.00
CA ASP A 128 -8.61 -0.21 4.69
C ASP A 128 -9.62 0.97 4.64
N MET A 129 -9.95 1.44 3.44
CA MET A 129 -10.98 2.47 3.17
C MET A 129 -12.43 1.95 3.36
N GLY A 130 -12.64 1.07 4.34
CA GLY A 130 -13.87 0.28 4.51
C GLY A 130 -15.12 1.13 4.77
N TYR A 131 -14.98 2.27 5.44
CA TYR A 131 -16.07 3.21 5.72
C TYR A 131 -16.28 4.20 4.57
N ASN A 132 -15.21 4.65 3.92
CA ASN A 132 -15.28 5.55 2.76
C ASN A 132 -15.35 4.81 1.41
N ARG A 133 -16.42 4.04 1.18
CA ARG A 133 -16.65 3.36 -0.11
C ARG A 133 -16.75 4.31 -1.30
N LYS A 134 -17.19 5.55 -1.08
CA LYS A 134 -17.32 6.57 -2.14
C LYS A 134 -15.98 6.89 -2.77
N ALA A 135 -14.92 7.00 -1.95
CA ALA A 135 -13.57 7.22 -2.45
C ALA A 135 -13.11 6.11 -3.42
N LEU A 136 -13.46 4.85 -3.16
CA LEU A 136 -13.13 3.71 -4.04
C LEU A 136 -13.86 3.72 -5.40
N THR A 137 -14.93 4.51 -5.49
CA THR A 137 -15.72 4.71 -6.71
C THR A 137 -15.59 6.11 -7.29
N SER A 138 -14.71 6.94 -6.72
CA SER A 138 -14.57 8.35 -7.10
C SER A 138 -13.97 8.49 -8.49
N GLN A 139 -14.31 9.60 -9.16
CA GLN A 139 -13.74 9.93 -10.46
C GLN A 139 -12.22 10.12 -10.38
N ILE A 140 -11.72 10.73 -9.30
CA ILE A 140 -10.30 10.94 -9.10
C ILE A 140 -9.54 9.62 -8.94
N LEU A 141 -10.07 8.66 -8.19
CA LEU A 141 -9.42 7.35 -8.07
C LEU A 141 -9.44 6.61 -9.41
N THR A 142 -10.55 6.69 -10.15
CA THR A 142 -10.65 6.14 -11.51
C THR A 142 -9.59 6.75 -12.42
N PHE A 143 -9.42 8.07 -12.36
CA PHE A 143 -8.36 8.76 -13.10
C PHE A 143 -6.96 8.24 -12.72
N ILE A 144 -6.67 8.06 -11.43
CA ILE A 144 -5.36 7.55 -10.97
C ILE A 144 -5.12 6.12 -11.48
N PHE A 145 -6.12 5.24 -11.40
CA PHE A 145 -5.96 3.87 -11.94
C PHE A 145 -5.67 3.87 -13.44
N MET A 146 -6.38 4.69 -14.22
CA MET A 146 -6.24 4.70 -15.68
C MET A 146 -4.99 5.46 -16.13
N ASN A 147 -4.63 6.56 -15.48
CA ASN A 147 -3.65 7.53 -15.98
C ASN A 147 -2.48 7.79 -15.02
N GLY A 148 -2.55 7.34 -13.76
CA GLY A 148 -1.58 7.72 -12.71
C GLY A 148 -0.14 7.42 -13.08
N ARG A 149 0.12 6.32 -13.79
CA ARG A 149 1.47 5.94 -14.25
C ARG A 149 2.10 6.97 -15.20
N HIS A 150 1.29 7.66 -16.00
CA HIS A 150 1.74 8.76 -16.86
C HIS A 150 2.16 9.99 -16.04
N TYR A 151 1.58 10.14 -14.85
CA TYR A 151 1.87 11.24 -13.90
C TYR A 151 2.85 10.83 -12.79
N ASP A 152 3.65 9.78 -13.02
CA ASP A 152 4.63 9.24 -12.07
C ASP A 152 4.04 8.76 -10.72
N ILE A 153 2.77 8.33 -10.74
CA ILE A 153 2.07 7.79 -9.57
C ILE A 153 2.12 6.26 -9.58
N THR A 154 2.53 5.69 -8.44
CA THR A 154 2.28 4.27 -8.09
C THR A 154 1.14 4.22 -7.09
N LEU A 155 0.13 3.38 -7.34
CA LEU A 155 -1.04 3.24 -6.48
C LEU A 155 -1.04 1.86 -5.82
N ILE A 156 -1.23 1.83 -4.50
CA ILE A 156 -1.40 0.60 -3.73
C ILE A 156 -2.74 0.71 -2.98
N VAL A 157 -3.69 -0.18 -3.29
CA VAL A 157 -5.01 -0.18 -2.65
C VAL A 157 -5.20 -1.46 -1.86
N ALA A 158 -5.47 -1.32 -0.56
CA ALA A 158 -5.85 -2.42 0.31
C ALA A 158 -7.37 -2.48 0.45
N ILE A 159 -7.96 -3.59 0.03
CA ILE A 159 -9.40 -3.85 0.11
C ILE A 159 -9.68 -5.16 0.84
N GLN A 160 -10.88 -5.29 1.39
CA GLN A 160 -11.32 -6.53 2.02
C GLN A 160 -11.95 -7.48 1.00
N HIS A 161 -12.57 -6.93 -0.05
CA HIS A 161 -13.33 -7.70 -1.02
C HIS A 161 -13.20 -7.13 -2.44
N VAL A 162 -12.97 -8.00 -3.43
CA VAL A 162 -12.79 -7.61 -4.85
C VAL A 162 -13.94 -6.78 -5.42
N MET A 163 -15.17 -7.01 -4.95
CA MET A 163 -16.35 -6.26 -5.42
C MET A 163 -16.40 -4.81 -4.92
N GLN A 164 -15.45 -4.38 -4.09
CA GLN A 164 -15.26 -2.96 -3.77
C GLN A 164 -14.65 -2.19 -4.95
N LEU A 165 -14.04 -2.88 -5.91
CA LEU A 165 -13.53 -2.28 -7.14
C LEU A 165 -14.56 -2.41 -8.26
N THR A 166 -14.74 -1.33 -9.01
CA THR A 166 -15.51 -1.37 -10.25
C THR A 166 -14.77 -2.20 -11.31
N PRO A 167 -15.47 -2.72 -12.34
CA PRO A 167 -14.81 -3.46 -13.43
C PRO A 167 -13.66 -2.68 -14.07
N ALA A 168 -13.82 -1.36 -14.26
CA ALA A 168 -12.78 -0.51 -14.84
C ALA A 168 -11.50 -0.49 -14.00
N LEU A 169 -11.59 -0.41 -12.67
CA LEU A 169 -10.41 -0.43 -11.80
C LEU A 169 -9.73 -1.81 -11.81
N ARG A 170 -10.54 -2.90 -11.84
CA ARG A 170 -10.02 -4.27 -11.93
C ARG A 170 -9.20 -4.48 -13.20
N SER A 171 -9.70 -4.02 -14.36
CA SER A 171 -8.98 -4.13 -15.63
C SER A 171 -7.70 -3.29 -15.72
N ASN A 172 -7.56 -2.27 -14.86
CA ASN A 172 -6.36 -1.43 -14.77
C ASN A 172 -5.44 -1.81 -13.60
N THR A 173 -5.67 -2.95 -12.95
CA THR A 173 -4.83 -3.45 -11.86
C THR A 173 -3.68 -4.27 -12.43
N ASP A 174 -2.44 -3.87 -12.14
CA ASP A 174 -1.22 -4.54 -12.60
C ASP A 174 -0.90 -5.79 -11.76
N TYR A 175 -1.04 -5.67 -10.44
CA TYR A 175 -0.76 -6.74 -9.51
C TYR A 175 -1.93 -6.94 -8.55
N VAL A 176 -2.51 -8.14 -8.54
CA VAL A 176 -3.54 -8.53 -7.58
C VAL A 176 -2.91 -9.45 -6.55
N ILE A 177 -2.80 -8.97 -5.31
CA ILE A 177 -2.10 -9.66 -4.22
C ILE A 177 -3.15 -10.14 -3.22
N CYS A 178 -3.38 -11.44 -3.14
CA CYS A 178 -4.40 -12.01 -2.27
C CYS A 178 -3.80 -12.70 -1.05
N LEU A 179 -4.30 -12.31 0.12
CA LEU A 179 -4.00 -12.91 1.42
C LEU A 179 -5.09 -13.93 1.79
N LYS A 180 -4.86 -14.64 2.89
CA LYS A 180 -5.77 -15.70 3.38
C LYS A 180 -7.24 -15.27 3.40
N GLU A 181 -8.09 -16.10 2.83
CA GLU A 181 -9.54 -15.96 2.78
C GLU A 181 -10.20 -17.34 2.92
N GLY A 182 -11.29 -17.42 3.68
CA GLY A 182 -12.03 -18.67 3.94
C GLY A 182 -13.52 -18.60 3.62
N ASN A 183 -14.06 -17.42 3.31
CA ASN A 183 -15.44 -17.27 2.91
C ASN A 183 -15.62 -17.71 1.45
N LYS A 184 -16.51 -18.68 1.23
CA LYS A 184 -16.77 -19.28 -0.07
C LYS A 184 -17.20 -18.27 -1.14
N ASN A 185 -18.00 -17.27 -0.79
CA ASN A 185 -18.47 -16.26 -1.73
C ASN A 185 -17.33 -15.32 -2.14
N VAL A 186 -16.47 -14.92 -1.19
CA VAL A 186 -15.30 -14.09 -1.50
C VAL A 186 -14.33 -14.84 -2.41
N MET A 187 -14.06 -16.12 -2.11
CA MET A 187 -13.22 -16.98 -2.95
C MET A 187 -13.80 -17.15 -4.36
N ARG A 188 -15.13 -17.32 -4.48
CA ARG A 188 -15.80 -17.36 -5.79
C ARG A 188 -15.60 -16.05 -6.56
N ASN A 189 -15.84 -14.91 -5.90
CA ASN A 189 -15.67 -13.60 -6.53
C ASN A 189 -14.23 -13.36 -6.99
N LEU A 190 -13.23 -13.76 -6.19
CA LEU A 190 -11.81 -13.68 -6.58
C LEU A 190 -11.52 -14.50 -7.84
N TYR A 191 -12.00 -15.74 -7.87
CA TYR A 191 -11.86 -16.61 -9.03
C TYR A 191 -12.48 -15.98 -10.29
N GLU A 192 -13.74 -15.58 -10.22
CA GLU A 192 -14.50 -15.07 -11.37
C GLU A 192 -13.97 -13.73 -11.90
N ASN A 193 -13.37 -12.89 -11.05
CA ASN A 193 -12.95 -11.55 -11.44
C ASN A 193 -11.45 -11.41 -11.76
N PHE A 194 -10.60 -12.30 -11.24
CA PHE A 194 -9.14 -12.18 -11.42
C PHE A 194 -8.47 -13.51 -11.77
N PHE A 195 -8.88 -14.62 -11.15
CA PHE A 195 -8.16 -15.89 -11.27
C PHE A 195 -8.82 -16.89 -12.24
N GLY A 196 -9.57 -16.40 -13.22
CA GLY A 196 -10.14 -17.22 -14.31
C GLY A 196 -9.10 -17.87 -15.21
N VAL A 197 -7.82 -17.52 -15.06
CA VAL A 197 -6.66 -18.20 -15.68
C VAL A 197 -6.53 -19.66 -15.20
N PHE A 198 -7.02 -19.99 -14.01
CA PHE A 198 -7.18 -21.37 -13.59
C PHE A 198 -8.42 -21.97 -14.25
N GLU A 199 -8.28 -23.09 -14.96
CA GLU A 199 -9.41 -23.73 -15.65
C GLU A 199 -10.58 -24.13 -14.74
N LYS A 200 -10.29 -24.49 -13.49
CA LYS A 200 -11.29 -24.95 -12.52
C LYS A 200 -11.14 -24.23 -11.19
N PRO A 201 -12.26 -23.87 -10.51
CA PRO A 201 -12.21 -23.21 -9.19
C PRO A 201 -11.43 -24.00 -8.14
N VAL A 202 -11.44 -25.34 -8.23
CA VAL A 202 -10.70 -26.21 -7.30
C VAL A 202 -9.18 -26.06 -7.44
N HIS A 203 -8.66 -25.83 -8.65
CA HIS A 203 -7.23 -25.62 -8.87
C HIS A 203 -6.79 -24.28 -8.27
N PHE A 204 -7.57 -23.22 -8.51
CA PHE A 204 -7.36 -21.92 -7.87
C PHE A 204 -7.36 -22.05 -6.34
N LYS A 205 -8.38 -22.69 -5.76
CA LYS A 205 -8.49 -22.86 -4.31
C LYS A 205 -7.26 -23.58 -3.73
N ASN A 206 -6.81 -24.65 -4.37
CA ASN A 206 -5.66 -25.42 -3.90
C ASN A 206 -4.37 -24.58 -3.92
N ALA A 207 -4.13 -23.84 -5.02
CA ALA A 207 -2.98 -22.93 -5.13
C ALA A 207 -3.05 -21.81 -4.09
N PHE A 208 -4.23 -21.20 -3.93
CA PHE A 208 -4.49 -20.14 -2.96
C PHE A 208 -4.23 -20.60 -1.52
N ASP A 209 -4.77 -21.75 -1.12
CA ASP A 209 -4.59 -22.30 0.23
C ASP A 209 -3.12 -22.65 0.51
N ALA A 210 -2.37 -23.09 -0.50
CA ALA A 210 -0.94 -23.38 -0.39
C ALA A 210 -0.09 -22.11 -0.23
N CYS A 211 -0.45 -21.02 -0.91
CA CYS A 211 0.35 -19.79 -0.95
C CYS A 211 0.02 -18.81 0.19
N THR A 212 -1.15 -18.88 0.80
CA THR A 212 -1.66 -17.84 1.72
C THR A 212 -1.45 -18.12 3.21
N LYS A 213 -0.39 -18.87 3.56
CA LYS A 213 -0.01 -19.19 4.95
C LYS A 213 1.13 -18.29 5.43
N ASP A 214 1.11 -17.91 6.72
CA ASP A 214 2.19 -17.19 7.40
C ASP A 214 2.71 -15.95 6.66
N PHE A 215 1.83 -14.98 6.39
CA PHE A 215 2.12 -13.79 5.56
C PHE A 215 2.48 -14.08 4.10
N GLY A 216 2.21 -15.32 3.67
CA GLY A 216 2.18 -15.70 2.27
C GLY A 216 1.00 -15.08 1.53
N CYS A 217 1.18 -14.83 0.25
CA CYS A 217 0.15 -14.36 -0.67
C CYS A 217 0.27 -15.03 -2.04
N LEU A 218 -0.89 -15.14 -2.70
CA LEU A 218 -0.98 -15.48 -4.12
C LEU A 218 -1.05 -14.17 -4.92
N ILE A 219 -0.24 -14.05 -5.96
CA ILE A 219 -0.13 -12.84 -6.78
C ILE A 219 -0.50 -13.16 -8.21
N LEU A 220 -1.43 -12.40 -8.78
CA LEU A 220 -1.66 -12.33 -10.22
C LEU A 220 -0.89 -11.14 -10.78
N ASN A 221 -0.10 -11.39 -11.81
CA ASN A 221 0.66 -10.42 -12.57
C ASN A 221 -0.03 -10.19 -13.92
N ASN A 222 -0.73 -9.07 -14.05
CA ASN A 222 -1.40 -8.66 -15.29
C ASN A 222 -0.49 -7.84 -16.22
N THR A 223 0.78 -7.62 -15.84
CA THR A 223 1.74 -6.86 -16.67
C THR A 223 2.40 -7.70 -17.76
N VAL A 224 2.26 -9.02 -17.68
CA VAL A 224 2.78 -9.96 -18.69
C VAL A 224 1.71 -10.29 -19.72
N THR A 225 2.11 -10.55 -20.97
CA THR A 225 1.19 -10.88 -22.07
C THR A 225 0.78 -12.36 -22.09
N SER A 226 1.38 -13.20 -21.25
CA SER A 226 1.07 -14.63 -21.17
C SER A 226 -0.33 -14.85 -20.59
N VAL A 227 -0.96 -15.94 -21.02
CA VAL A 227 -2.26 -16.41 -20.50
C VAL A 227 -2.10 -17.70 -19.69
N LEU A 228 -0.86 -18.16 -19.45
CA LEU A 228 -0.58 -19.37 -18.69
C LEU A 228 -0.50 -19.06 -17.20
N VAL A 229 -1.08 -19.95 -16.37
CA VAL A 229 -1.05 -19.84 -14.90
C VAL A 229 0.38 -19.69 -14.38
N ASN A 230 1.33 -20.48 -14.88
CA ASN A 230 2.71 -20.50 -14.35
C ASN A 230 3.53 -19.24 -14.67
N ASP A 231 3.06 -18.40 -15.59
CA ASP A 231 3.71 -17.15 -15.97
C ASP A 231 3.02 -15.93 -15.35
N THR A 232 1.69 -16.01 -15.17
CA THR A 232 0.87 -14.92 -14.64
C THR A 232 0.63 -15.02 -13.14
N VAL A 233 0.72 -16.22 -12.55
CA VAL A 233 0.46 -16.44 -11.13
C VAL A 233 1.74 -16.80 -10.40
N ASN A 234 1.98 -16.11 -9.28
CA ASN A 234 3.16 -16.27 -8.46
C ASN A 234 2.77 -16.40 -6.98
N TRP A 235 3.69 -16.96 -6.18
CA TRP A 235 3.59 -16.91 -4.73
C TRP A 235 4.61 -15.91 -4.17
N TYR A 236 4.30 -15.31 -3.03
CA TYR A 236 5.24 -14.50 -2.28
C TYR A 236 5.00 -14.65 -0.78
N LYS A 237 6.01 -14.36 0.04
CA LYS A 237 5.88 -14.31 1.51
C LYS A 237 6.50 -13.01 2.01
N ALA A 238 5.67 -12.14 2.55
CA ALA A 238 6.09 -10.84 3.07
C ALA A 238 6.88 -11.00 4.37
N THR A 239 7.80 -10.06 4.62
CA THR A 239 8.62 -10.07 5.83
C THR A 239 7.96 -9.18 6.90
N PRO A 240 7.46 -9.75 8.01
CA PRO A 240 6.91 -8.96 9.10
C PRO A 240 7.98 -8.09 9.77
N ASN A 241 7.56 -7.02 10.45
CA ASN A 241 8.43 -6.15 11.26
C ASN A 241 9.66 -5.60 10.52
N ARG A 242 9.52 -5.36 9.22
CA ARG A 242 10.58 -4.76 8.40
C ARG A 242 10.93 -3.38 8.95
N VAL A 243 12.21 -3.06 9.07
CA VAL A 243 12.67 -1.74 9.55
C VAL A 243 13.26 -0.95 8.39
N PHE A 244 12.66 0.19 8.05
CA PHE A 244 13.14 1.14 7.05
C PHE A 244 12.42 2.48 7.21
N LYS A 245 13.06 3.56 6.73
CA LYS A 245 12.42 4.85 6.47
C LYS A 245 12.24 5.00 4.96
N PHE A 246 11.01 5.26 4.53
CA PHE A 246 10.66 5.48 3.14
C PHE A 246 10.93 6.94 2.75
N GLY A 247 11.36 7.13 1.51
CA GLY A 247 11.43 8.45 0.89
C GLY A 247 12.72 9.19 1.19
N SER A 248 12.80 10.41 0.68
CA SER A 248 13.97 11.26 0.76
C SER A 248 14.12 11.89 2.15
N ARG A 249 15.36 12.29 2.50
CA ARG A 249 15.66 12.86 3.81
C ARG A 249 14.93 14.18 4.02
N GLU A 250 14.78 14.96 2.96
CA GLU A 250 14.16 16.29 2.93
C GLU A 250 12.68 16.23 3.38
N PHE A 251 11.96 15.15 3.08
CA PHE A 251 10.59 14.97 3.56
C PHE A 251 10.52 14.64 5.05
N TRP A 252 11.52 13.97 5.61
CA TRP A 252 11.64 13.76 7.05
C TRP A 252 12.05 15.04 7.77
N GLU A 253 12.98 15.82 7.23
CA GLU A 253 13.35 17.12 7.77
C GLU A 253 12.16 18.09 7.77
N TYR A 254 11.42 18.15 6.66
CA TYR A 254 10.18 18.94 6.57
C TYR A 254 9.15 18.52 7.64
N HIS A 255 9.02 17.21 7.87
CA HIS A 255 8.15 16.67 8.89
C HIS A 255 8.58 17.14 10.29
N ASP A 256 9.85 16.94 10.64
CA ASP A 256 10.39 17.28 11.96
C ASP A 256 10.27 18.78 12.26
N GLU A 257 10.36 19.64 11.25
CA GLU A 257 10.24 21.10 11.39
C GLU A 257 8.79 21.61 11.55
N ARG A 258 7.81 20.96 10.92
CA ARG A 258 6.47 21.54 10.72
C ARG A 258 5.33 20.70 11.29
N TYR A 259 5.55 19.42 11.53
CA TYR A 259 4.50 18.55 12.02
C TYR A 259 4.30 18.74 13.52
N VAL A 260 3.06 19.06 13.90
CA VAL A 260 2.62 19.05 15.29
C VAL A 260 1.59 17.93 15.43
N SER A 261 1.94 16.92 16.22
CA SER A 261 1.06 15.77 16.45
C SER A 261 -0.25 16.19 17.13
N ILE A 262 -1.29 15.37 17.02
CA ILE A 262 -2.57 15.65 17.70
C ILE A 262 -2.35 15.77 19.21
N GLN A 263 -1.49 14.92 19.77
CA GLN A 263 -1.11 14.95 21.18
C GLN A 263 -0.41 16.27 21.52
N ASP A 264 0.55 16.72 20.71
CA ASP A 264 1.25 17.98 20.95
C ASP A 264 0.32 19.18 20.79
N ARG A 265 -0.59 19.18 19.81
CA ARG A 265 -1.62 20.23 19.68
C ARG A 265 -2.53 20.26 20.88
N TYR A 266 -2.97 19.09 21.36
CA TYR A 266 -3.78 18.99 22.55
C TYR A 266 -3.01 19.56 23.77
N LEU A 267 -1.76 19.16 23.97
CA LEU A 267 -0.91 19.67 25.04
C LEU A 267 -0.63 21.18 24.92
N LEU A 268 -0.45 21.70 23.71
CA LEU A 268 -0.26 23.13 23.47
C LEU A 268 -1.53 23.95 23.78
N GLN A 269 -2.71 23.41 23.47
CA GLN A 269 -4.00 24.05 23.73
C GLN A 269 -4.45 23.93 25.20
N HIS A 270 -4.03 22.88 25.90
CA HIS A 270 -4.45 22.56 27.26
C HIS A 270 -3.30 22.67 28.27
N ARG A 271 -2.19 23.31 27.90
CA ARG A 271 -1.15 23.68 28.85
C ARG A 271 -1.77 24.63 29.87
N PRO A 272 -1.73 24.33 31.18
CA PRO A 272 -2.11 25.32 32.17
C PRO A 272 -1.24 26.56 31.94
N ALA A 273 -1.85 27.74 31.96
CA ALA A 273 -1.10 28.99 31.97
C ALA A 273 -0.06 28.88 33.09
N ALA A 274 1.20 29.19 32.80
CA ALA A 274 2.22 29.20 33.84
C ALA A 274 1.71 30.03 35.02
N ASP A 275 1.62 29.42 36.21
CA ASP A 275 1.22 30.11 37.43
C ASP A 275 2.21 31.27 37.63
N THR A 276 1.77 32.46 37.24
CA THR A 276 2.56 33.68 37.40
C THR A 276 2.14 34.25 38.74
N THR A 277 2.71 33.74 39.82
CA THR A 277 2.55 34.38 41.13
C THR A 277 3.49 35.58 41.19
N MET A 278 2.94 36.80 41.26
CA MET A 278 3.71 37.98 41.64
C MET A 278 4.18 37.81 43.08
N SER A 279 5.48 37.78 43.31
CA SER A 279 6.04 37.99 44.66
C SER A 279 5.86 39.46 45.04
N SER A 280 5.71 39.71 46.35
CA SER A 280 5.44 41.02 46.96
C SER A 280 6.52 42.08 46.74
N ASP A 281 7.59 41.76 46.03
CA ASP A 281 8.73 42.61 45.69
C ASP A 281 8.76 43.04 44.20
N GLY A 282 7.76 42.63 43.40
CA GLY A 282 7.60 43.09 42.01
C GLY A 282 8.43 42.32 40.97
N THR A 283 8.99 41.17 41.34
CA THR A 283 9.77 40.32 40.44
C THR A 283 8.93 39.19 39.85
N PHE A 284 9.01 38.97 38.52
CA PHE A 284 8.32 37.84 37.86
C PHE A 284 9.17 36.57 37.96
N VAL A 285 8.67 35.55 38.65
CA VAL A 285 9.31 34.22 38.69
C VAL A 285 8.56 33.29 37.74
N ILE A 286 9.25 32.80 36.69
CA ILE A 286 8.73 31.76 35.81
C ILE A 286 9.17 30.40 36.36
N HIS A 287 8.25 29.65 36.93
CA HIS A 287 8.51 28.27 37.33
C HIS A 287 8.55 27.36 36.08
N LYS A 288 9.75 26.96 35.67
CA LYS A 288 9.94 25.85 34.71
C LYS A 288 9.70 24.54 35.46
N HIS A 289 8.61 23.85 35.14
CA HIS A 289 8.46 22.44 35.53
C HIS A 289 9.35 21.58 34.62
N VAL A 290 10.22 20.77 35.25
CA VAL A 290 11.09 19.76 34.61
C VAL A 290 10.26 18.58 34.17
#